data_AF-A0A1H7RKY3-F1
#
_entry.id   AF-A0A1H7RKY3-F1
#
_cell.length_a   1.000
_cell.length_b   1.000
_cell.length_c   1.000
_cell.angle_alpha   90.00
_cell.angle_beta   90.00
_cell.angle_gamma   90.00
#
_symmetry.space_group_name_H-M   'P 1'
#
loop_
_entity.id
_entity.type
_entity.pdbx_description
1 polymer ?
#
loop_
_entity_poly.entity_id
_entity_poly.type
_entity_poly.pdbx_seq_one_letter_code
_entity_poly.pdbx_strand_id
1 'polypeptide(L)'
;MSDEAARAGTHTVILPNEAATVRLAEDIADILKTGDIVALSGHLGAGKSLLARAMLRRLAGDPALEAPSPTFTLVQSYDSARGLLLHADLYRVRSPDELDDIGLIEDLDLAMTIVEWPDRAGTRLPAGRRLDIVLEVDPDNPEQGRIATLSGGVLWRQRLSLAIGARRLIDEAGWSEARREFMLGDASSRAYERLIRPSGETAILMISPPRPDGPAIRQGKPYSAIAHLAETVDAFVAMDKALRSLGLSAPDILAQDLVTGLLIIEDLGAEPVVGADGPIPDRYEAAARLLAELHRHALPTILPVVEGRDHVMPDYDREALAIETELVLDWYAPHIAGVTLPAVTRAEFSRIWDKLFDELFETPATWTLRDYHSPNLIWLPDRVGHARLGLIDFQDSVLGHPAYDLVSLGQDARVDVPAALELRLLAAYAGARRGTDPHFDVPGFARAYAILGAQRNTKIAGIFARLDRRDGKPGYLKHLPRIEAYLRRNLEQPALAELKAWYETYLPKLYAGQEKPEAKVEADPAEQDRPEPEQSET
;
A
#
# COMPACT_ATOMS: atom_id res chain seq x y z
N MET A 1 -7.16 29.47 -15.61
CA MET A 1 -6.55 29.75 -14.29
C MET A 1 -5.19 30.38 -14.53
N SER A 2 -4.90 31.55 -13.98
CA SER A 2 -3.57 32.18 -14.11
C SER A 2 -2.56 31.53 -13.15
N ASP A 3 -1.30 31.42 -13.59
CA ASP A 3 -0.16 30.85 -12.84
C ASP A 3 0.08 31.48 -11.44
N GLU A 4 -0.54 32.62 -11.12
CA GLU A 4 -0.46 33.27 -9.81
C GLU A 4 -1.33 32.60 -8.73
N ALA A 5 -2.51 32.07 -9.08
CA ALA A 5 -3.39 31.40 -8.10
C ALA A 5 -2.77 30.09 -7.58
N ALA A 6 -2.04 29.38 -8.46
CA ALA A 6 -1.26 28.19 -8.09
C ALA A 6 -0.07 28.52 -7.15
N ARG A 7 0.44 29.75 -7.16
CA ARG A 7 1.54 30.20 -6.28
C ARG A 7 1.06 30.63 -4.89
N ALA A 8 -0.21 31.03 -4.72
CA ALA A 8 -0.73 31.58 -3.48
C ALA A 8 -1.28 30.55 -2.46
N GLY A 9 -1.64 29.33 -2.88
CA GLY A 9 -2.27 28.35 -1.98
C GLY A 9 -3.72 28.69 -1.60
N THR A 10 -4.35 29.55 -2.40
CA THR A 10 -5.76 29.91 -2.31
C THR A 10 -6.52 29.24 -3.45
N HIS A 11 -7.67 28.66 -3.15
CA HIS A 11 -8.53 28.02 -4.13
C HIS A 11 -9.95 28.58 -4.04
N THR A 12 -10.56 28.87 -5.18
CA THR A 12 -11.95 29.31 -5.27
C THR A 12 -12.79 28.21 -5.91
N VAL A 13 -13.89 27.84 -5.26
CA VAL A 13 -14.81 26.78 -5.69
C VAL A 13 -16.22 27.37 -5.80
N ILE A 14 -16.87 27.15 -6.94
CA ILE A 14 -18.27 27.52 -7.16
C ILE A 14 -19.15 26.38 -6.65
N LEU A 15 -20.10 26.69 -5.78
CA LEU A 15 -21.02 25.75 -5.15
C LEU A 15 -22.44 26.07 -5.63
N PRO A 16 -22.92 25.47 -6.74
CA PRO A 16 -24.18 25.87 -7.36
C PRO A 16 -25.43 25.59 -6.53
N ASN A 17 -25.33 24.75 -5.50
CA ASN A 17 -26.44 24.37 -4.62
C ASN A 17 -25.94 23.82 -3.27
N GLU A 18 -26.88 23.51 -2.38
CA GLU A 18 -26.58 22.92 -1.07
C GLU A 18 -25.81 21.59 -1.18
N ALA A 19 -26.14 20.75 -2.16
CA ALA A 19 -25.46 19.48 -2.36
C ALA A 19 -23.97 19.67 -2.71
N ALA A 20 -23.62 20.71 -3.48
CA ALA A 20 -22.22 21.07 -3.72
C ALA A 20 -21.50 21.53 -2.45
N THR A 21 -22.20 22.28 -1.58
CA THR A 21 -21.66 22.68 -0.26
C THR A 21 -21.39 21.46 0.62
N VAL A 22 -22.31 20.49 0.63
CA VAL A 22 -22.14 19.21 1.35
C VAL A 22 -20.95 18.42 0.78
N ARG A 23 -20.80 18.32 -0.54
CA ARG A 23 -19.64 17.64 -1.14
C ARG A 23 -18.32 18.30 -0.78
N LEU A 24 -18.24 19.64 -0.81
CA LEU A 24 -17.04 20.36 -0.37
C LEU A 24 -16.73 20.05 1.10
N ALA A 25 -17.76 20.02 1.97
CA ALA A 25 -17.60 19.67 3.37
C ALA A 25 -17.04 18.24 3.54
N GLU A 26 -17.55 17.27 2.79
CA GLU A 26 -17.06 15.89 2.80
C GLU A 26 -15.61 15.80 2.30
N ASP A 27 -15.28 16.48 1.20
CA ASP A 27 -13.93 16.47 0.62
C ASP A 27 -12.90 17.06 1.60
N ILE A 28 -13.26 18.10 2.38
CA ILE A 28 -12.39 18.68 3.41
C ILE A 28 -12.31 17.78 4.66
N ALA A 29 -13.43 17.19 5.08
CA ALA A 29 -13.48 16.23 6.18
C ALA A 29 -12.54 15.03 5.96
N ASP A 30 -12.46 14.53 4.73
CA ASP A 30 -11.61 13.38 4.40
C ASP A 30 -10.10 13.69 4.55
N ILE A 31 -9.67 14.94 4.39
CA ILE A 31 -8.25 15.34 4.49
C ILE A 31 -7.82 15.95 5.84
N LEU A 32 -8.78 16.14 6.76
CA LEU A 32 -8.54 16.66 8.10
C LEU A 32 -7.66 15.71 8.92
N LYS A 33 -6.92 16.23 9.90
CA LYS A 33 -6.09 15.46 10.83
C LYS A 33 -6.27 16.02 12.24
N THR A 34 -6.02 15.23 13.26
CA THR A 34 -5.97 15.70 14.64
C THR A 34 -5.04 16.90 14.76
N GLY A 35 -5.50 17.97 15.42
CA GLY A 35 -4.78 19.24 15.56
C GLY A 35 -5.07 20.28 14.48
N ASP A 36 -5.83 19.93 13.44
CA ASP A 36 -6.24 20.86 12.38
C ASP A 36 -7.46 21.69 12.81
N ILE A 37 -7.52 22.92 12.28
CA ILE A 37 -8.60 23.87 12.54
C ILE A 37 -9.21 24.32 11.21
N VAL A 38 -10.53 24.22 11.06
CA VAL A 38 -11.28 24.79 9.93
C VAL A 38 -12.05 26.02 10.41
N ALA A 39 -11.67 27.18 9.89
CA ALA A 39 -12.20 28.48 10.26
C ALA A 39 -13.16 28.97 9.18
N LEU A 40 -14.44 29.13 9.55
CA LEU A 40 -15.53 29.46 8.64
C LEU A 40 -15.95 30.92 8.79
N SER A 41 -15.70 31.71 7.74
CA SER A 41 -16.05 33.13 7.65
C SER A 41 -17.08 33.38 6.56
N GLY A 42 -17.81 34.50 6.68
CA GLY A 42 -18.84 34.90 5.73
C GLY A 42 -20.04 35.54 6.42
N HIS A 43 -20.90 36.21 5.65
CA HIS A 43 -22.09 36.88 6.17
C HIS A 43 -23.10 35.92 6.82
N LEU A 44 -24.07 36.47 7.56
CA LEU A 44 -25.19 35.69 8.09
C LEU A 44 -25.97 35.07 6.92
N GLY A 45 -26.27 33.77 7.00
CA GLY A 45 -26.93 33.03 5.91
C GLY A 45 -26.01 32.54 4.78
N ALA A 46 -24.69 32.80 4.87
CA ALA A 46 -23.73 32.34 3.85
C ALA A 46 -23.56 30.81 3.76
N GLY A 47 -24.15 30.03 4.68
CA GLY A 47 -24.09 28.56 4.66
C GLY A 47 -23.01 27.93 5.55
N LYS A 48 -22.37 28.71 6.43
CA LYS A 48 -21.34 28.22 7.37
C LYS A 48 -21.80 26.99 8.18
N SER A 49 -22.95 27.08 8.84
CA SER A 49 -23.46 25.99 9.66
C SER A 49 -23.91 24.76 8.85
N LEU A 50 -24.26 24.93 7.57
CA LEU A 50 -24.52 23.81 6.65
C LEU A 50 -23.21 23.06 6.37
N LEU A 51 -22.15 23.80 6.03
CA LEU A 51 -20.83 23.24 5.79
C LEU A 51 -20.27 22.55 7.05
N ALA A 52 -20.34 23.21 8.21
CA ALA A 52 -19.90 22.64 9.50
C ALA A 52 -20.63 21.33 9.84
N ARG A 53 -21.97 21.32 9.72
CA ARG A 53 -22.78 20.13 9.99
C ARG A 53 -22.45 18.97 9.06
N ALA A 54 -22.28 19.24 7.77
CA ALA A 54 -21.91 18.22 6.79
C ALA A 54 -20.53 17.62 7.09
N MET A 55 -19.55 18.44 7.48
CA MET A 55 -18.24 17.97 7.93
C MET A 55 -18.36 17.08 9.18
N LEU A 56 -19.12 17.50 10.19
CA LEU A 56 -19.30 16.73 11.43
C LEU A 56 -19.93 15.37 11.17
N ARG A 57 -20.98 15.31 10.34
CA ARG A 57 -21.61 14.05 9.91
C ARG A 57 -20.62 13.11 9.24
N ARG A 58 -19.80 13.64 8.30
CA ARG A 58 -18.79 12.86 7.60
C ARG A 58 -17.71 12.34 8.55
N LEU A 59 -17.20 13.18 9.44
CA LEU A 59 -16.15 12.82 10.40
C LEU A 59 -16.65 11.81 11.44
N ALA A 60 -17.87 11.98 11.96
CA ALA A 60 -18.50 11.06 12.91
C ALA A 60 -18.93 9.73 12.26
N GLY A 61 -19.03 9.68 10.93
CA GLY A 61 -19.57 8.51 10.22
C GLY A 61 -21.07 8.32 10.40
N ASP A 62 -21.79 9.37 10.80
CA ASP A 62 -23.23 9.35 11.06
C ASP A 62 -23.94 10.43 10.21
N PRO A 63 -24.57 10.05 9.08
CA PRO A 63 -25.32 10.97 8.24
C PRO A 63 -26.53 11.61 8.93
N ALA A 64 -27.07 10.97 9.97
CA ALA A 64 -28.23 11.42 10.72
C ALA A 64 -27.86 12.31 11.92
N LEU A 65 -26.56 12.47 12.21
CA LEU A 65 -26.08 13.25 13.36
C LEU A 65 -26.74 14.64 13.40
N GLU A 66 -27.34 14.92 14.55
CA GLU A 66 -27.83 16.26 14.89
C GLU A 66 -26.65 17.10 15.40
N ALA A 67 -26.13 17.96 14.51
CA ALA A 67 -25.13 18.96 14.85
C ALA A 67 -25.70 20.38 14.61
N PRO A 68 -26.51 20.91 15.55
CA PRO A 68 -26.92 22.30 15.52
C PRO A 68 -25.73 23.22 15.81
N SER A 69 -25.78 24.47 15.33
CA SER A 69 -24.71 25.42 15.67
C SER A 69 -24.70 25.67 17.19
N PRO A 70 -23.55 25.56 17.88
CA PRO A 70 -23.44 25.72 19.32
C PRO A 70 -23.49 27.19 19.73
N THR A 71 -24.39 28.01 19.18
CA THR A 71 -24.44 29.46 19.40
C THR A 71 -24.63 29.85 20.89
N PHE A 72 -25.23 28.98 21.71
CA PHE A 72 -25.41 29.22 23.15
C PHE A 72 -24.40 28.47 24.01
N THR A 73 -24.02 27.25 23.65
CA THR A 73 -23.01 26.46 24.38
C THR A 73 -21.58 26.86 24.02
N LEU A 74 -21.42 27.65 22.95
CA LEU A 74 -20.19 28.13 22.31
C LEU A 74 -19.30 27.03 21.73
N VAL A 75 -19.16 25.90 22.41
CA VAL A 75 -18.42 24.72 21.98
C VAL A 75 -19.28 23.47 22.19
N GLN A 76 -19.22 22.53 21.26
CA GLN A 76 -19.75 21.17 21.41
C GLN A 76 -18.70 20.16 20.96
N SER A 77 -18.63 19.04 21.68
CA SER A 77 -17.78 17.91 21.33
C SER A 77 -18.59 16.79 20.69
N TYR A 78 -17.97 16.09 19.75
CA TYR A 78 -18.52 14.90 19.10
C TYR A 78 -17.44 13.82 19.04
N ASP A 79 -17.88 12.57 19.12
CA ASP A 79 -17.01 11.41 18.97
C ASP A 79 -16.84 11.05 17.49
N SER A 80 -15.65 10.58 17.14
CA SER A 80 -15.38 9.99 15.83
C SER A 80 -14.38 8.85 15.93
N ALA A 81 -14.35 7.99 14.91
CA ALA A 81 -13.32 6.97 14.77
C ALA A 81 -11.89 7.55 14.67
N ARG A 82 -11.77 8.85 14.40
CA ARG A 82 -10.50 9.57 14.18
C ARG A 82 -10.08 10.43 15.37
N GLY A 83 -10.81 10.36 16.49
CA GLY A 83 -10.56 11.12 17.70
C GLY A 83 -11.61 12.19 17.99
N LEU A 84 -11.28 13.11 18.90
CA LEU A 84 -12.18 14.16 19.37
C LEU A 84 -12.48 15.17 18.25
N LEU A 85 -13.75 15.50 18.07
CA LEU A 85 -14.21 16.57 17.19
C LEU A 85 -14.77 17.71 18.04
N LEU A 86 -14.41 18.94 17.70
CA LEU A 86 -14.96 20.14 18.33
C LEU A 86 -15.64 21.01 17.28
N HIS A 87 -16.84 21.49 17.59
CA HIS A 87 -17.50 22.55 16.85
C HIS A 87 -17.64 23.76 17.78
N ALA A 88 -17.11 24.90 17.35
CA ALA A 88 -17.22 26.16 18.06
C ALA A 88 -17.96 27.21 17.22
N ASP A 89 -18.89 27.94 17.84
CA ASP A 89 -19.56 29.11 17.25
C ASP A 89 -19.24 30.32 18.12
N LEU A 90 -18.31 31.15 17.63
CA LEU A 90 -17.77 32.27 18.39
C LEU A 90 -18.58 33.55 18.25
N TYR A 91 -19.75 33.53 17.60
CA TYR A 91 -20.52 34.73 17.30
C TYR A 91 -20.77 35.64 18.52
N ARG A 92 -20.92 35.04 19.70
CA ARG A 92 -21.19 35.74 20.98
C ARG A 92 -19.97 36.02 21.85
N VAL A 93 -18.80 35.52 21.48
CA VAL A 93 -17.55 35.78 22.18
C VAL A 93 -17.21 37.26 22.02
N ARG A 94 -16.95 37.95 23.15
CA ARG A 94 -16.69 39.40 23.13
C ARG A 94 -15.21 39.72 23.14
N SER A 95 -14.39 38.85 23.71
CA SER A 95 -12.94 38.99 23.78
C SER A 95 -12.24 37.65 23.51
N PRO A 96 -11.04 37.66 22.87
CA PRO A 96 -10.28 36.43 22.60
C PRO A 96 -9.91 35.62 23.85
N ASP A 97 -9.84 36.24 25.02
CA ASP A 97 -9.46 35.56 26.27
C ASP A 97 -10.57 34.65 26.81
N GLU A 98 -11.84 34.89 26.44
CA GLU A 98 -12.96 33.99 26.77
C GLU A 98 -12.80 32.58 26.15
N LEU A 99 -11.89 32.41 25.20
CA LEU A 99 -11.62 31.09 24.60
C LEU A 99 -10.95 30.11 25.57
N ASP A 100 -10.22 30.62 26.57
CA ASP A 100 -9.68 29.81 27.66
C ASP A 100 -10.81 29.32 28.57
N ASP A 101 -11.73 30.21 28.93
CA ASP A 101 -12.84 29.92 29.85
C ASP A 101 -13.81 28.87 29.30
N ILE A 102 -13.98 28.80 27.98
CA ILE A 102 -14.82 27.79 27.30
C ILE A 102 -14.04 26.50 26.99
N GLY A 103 -12.77 26.40 27.38
CA GLY A 103 -11.92 25.22 27.19
C GLY A 103 -11.48 24.96 25.76
N LEU A 104 -11.76 25.87 24.81
CA LEU A 104 -11.47 25.62 23.39
C LEU A 104 -9.97 25.47 23.13
N ILE A 105 -9.14 26.28 23.80
CA ILE A 105 -7.69 26.35 23.54
C ILE A 105 -6.95 25.10 24.02
N GLU A 106 -7.40 24.49 25.12
CA GLU A 106 -6.73 23.34 25.75
C GLU A 106 -6.74 22.10 24.85
N ASP A 107 -7.82 21.91 24.10
CA ASP A 107 -8.06 20.71 23.30
C ASP A 107 -7.65 20.85 21.82
N LEU A 108 -7.22 22.04 21.36
CA LEU A 108 -6.91 22.28 19.94
C LEU A 108 -5.85 21.33 19.37
N ASP A 109 -4.88 20.91 20.19
CA ASP A 109 -3.82 20.00 19.76
C ASP A 109 -4.29 18.54 19.65
N LEU A 110 -5.37 18.19 20.35
CA LEU A 110 -5.90 16.82 20.50
C LEU A 110 -7.18 16.58 19.69
N ALA A 111 -7.79 17.64 19.15
CA ALA A 111 -9.05 17.57 18.42
C ALA A 111 -8.91 18.01 16.96
N MET A 112 -9.86 17.59 16.13
CA MET A 112 -10.17 18.30 14.87
C MET A 112 -11.22 19.35 15.18
N THR A 113 -10.96 20.62 14.87
CA THR A 113 -11.81 21.73 15.30
C THR A 113 -12.43 22.47 14.12
N ILE A 114 -13.74 22.67 14.15
CA ILE A 114 -14.48 23.53 13.21
C ILE A 114 -14.92 24.77 13.98
N VAL A 115 -14.55 25.96 13.50
CA VAL A 115 -14.82 27.24 14.16
C VAL A 115 -15.60 28.14 13.23
N GLU A 116 -16.83 28.50 13.59
CA GLU A 116 -17.59 29.57 12.96
C GLU A 116 -17.26 30.93 13.60
N TRP A 117 -17.21 31.97 12.76
CA TRP A 117 -16.86 33.34 13.18
C TRP A 117 -15.44 33.46 13.80
N PRO A 118 -14.40 32.97 13.11
CA PRO A 118 -13.03 32.91 13.64
C PRO A 118 -12.44 34.28 13.98
N ASP A 119 -12.96 35.37 13.41
CA ASP A 119 -12.50 36.74 13.68
C ASP A 119 -12.60 37.12 15.16
N ARG A 120 -13.53 36.48 15.90
CA ARG A 120 -13.72 36.68 17.34
C ARG A 120 -12.57 36.10 18.18
N ALA A 121 -11.80 35.18 17.62
CA ALA A 121 -10.67 34.56 18.29
C ALA A 121 -9.37 35.37 18.23
N GLY A 122 -9.32 36.47 17.47
CA GLY A 122 -8.09 37.24 17.27
C GLY A 122 -6.92 36.35 16.81
N THR A 123 -5.81 36.38 17.56
CA THR A 123 -4.60 35.58 17.26
C THR A 123 -4.54 34.25 18.00
N ARG A 124 -5.60 33.86 18.72
CA ARG A 124 -5.59 32.66 19.58
C ARG A 124 -5.68 31.35 18.79
N LEU A 125 -6.16 31.39 17.54
CA LEU A 125 -6.15 30.22 16.64
C LEU A 125 -4.81 30.11 15.90
N PRO A 126 -4.06 29.00 16.04
CA PRO A 126 -2.77 28.81 15.38
C PRO A 126 -2.87 28.82 13.85
N ALA A 127 -2.40 29.90 13.21
CA ALA A 127 -2.46 30.07 11.76
C ALA A 127 -1.75 28.94 10.96
N GLY A 128 -0.71 28.33 11.51
CA GLY A 128 0.02 27.24 10.85
C GLY A 128 -0.80 25.98 10.60
N ARG A 129 -1.88 25.76 11.37
CA ARG A 129 -2.75 24.57 11.29
C ARG A 129 -4.17 24.91 10.83
N ARG A 130 -4.44 26.18 10.57
CA ARG A 130 -5.76 26.69 10.21
C ARG A 130 -5.97 26.66 8.70
N LEU A 131 -7.12 26.14 8.29
CA LEU A 131 -7.73 26.31 6.99
C LEU A 131 -8.82 27.38 7.11
N ASP A 132 -8.66 28.50 6.44
CA ASP A 132 -9.67 29.54 6.34
C ASP A 132 -10.57 29.28 5.13
N ILE A 133 -11.89 29.25 5.35
CA ILE A 133 -12.91 29.12 4.31
C ILE A 133 -13.84 30.33 4.42
N VAL A 134 -13.81 31.16 3.39
CA VAL A 134 -14.73 32.30 3.25
C VAL A 134 -15.86 31.90 2.31
N LEU A 135 -17.09 31.93 2.83
CA LEU A 135 -18.31 31.67 2.06
C LEU A 135 -19.00 32.98 1.69
N GLU A 136 -19.22 33.17 0.40
CA GLU A 136 -19.93 34.31 -0.17
C GLU A 136 -21.14 33.83 -0.98
N VAL A 137 -22.15 34.70 -1.10
CA VAL A 137 -23.29 34.43 -1.98
C VAL A 137 -22.83 34.56 -3.42
N ASP A 138 -23.17 33.57 -4.26
CA ASP A 138 -22.92 33.66 -5.70
C ASP A 138 -23.84 34.73 -6.31
N PRO A 139 -23.31 35.81 -6.90
CA PRO A 139 -24.13 36.86 -7.50
C PRO A 139 -24.96 36.36 -8.68
N ASP A 140 -24.52 35.31 -9.37
CA ASP A 140 -25.21 34.75 -10.54
C ASP A 140 -26.30 33.73 -10.13
N ASN A 141 -26.26 33.24 -8.89
CA ASN A 141 -27.24 32.33 -8.30
C ASN A 141 -27.43 32.61 -6.79
N PRO A 142 -28.02 33.75 -6.40
CA PRO A 142 -27.97 34.21 -5.01
C PRO A 142 -28.80 33.35 -4.04
N GLU A 143 -29.83 32.67 -4.54
CA GLU A 143 -30.71 31.85 -3.70
C GLU A 143 -30.02 30.54 -3.28
N GLN A 144 -29.36 29.85 -4.23
CA GLN A 144 -28.83 28.50 -4.00
C GLN A 144 -27.30 28.42 -4.06
N GLY A 145 -26.68 29.34 -4.80
CA GLY A 145 -25.26 29.33 -5.11
C GLY A 145 -24.41 30.00 -4.04
N ARG A 146 -23.23 29.43 -3.80
CA ARG A 146 -22.17 30.01 -2.95
C ARG A 146 -20.84 29.97 -3.68
N ILE A 147 -19.95 30.88 -3.32
CA ILE A 147 -18.54 30.85 -3.70
C ILE A 147 -17.75 30.61 -2.43
N ALA A 148 -16.95 29.55 -2.41
CA ALA A 148 -16.05 29.23 -1.31
C ALA A 148 -14.62 29.59 -1.71
N THR A 149 -13.97 30.46 -0.93
CA THR A 149 -12.55 30.74 -1.05
C THR A 149 -11.81 30.08 0.10
N LEU A 150 -10.97 29.11 -0.22
CA LEU A 150 -10.19 28.30 0.72
C LEU A 150 -8.74 28.77 0.72
N SER A 151 -8.17 29.01 1.89
CA SER A 151 -6.76 29.38 2.04
C SER A 151 -6.18 28.81 3.30
N GLY A 152 -4.94 28.32 3.24
CA GLY A 152 -4.24 27.81 4.41
C GLY A 152 -2.72 27.89 4.25
N GLY A 153 -2.02 27.68 5.36
CA GLY A 153 -0.56 27.65 5.39
C GLY A 153 0.05 26.50 4.57
N VAL A 154 1.37 26.35 4.65
CA VAL A 154 2.15 25.34 3.90
C VAL A 154 1.60 23.91 4.10
N LEU A 155 1.12 23.58 5.31
CA LEU A 155 0.55 22.27 5.64
C LEU A 155 -0.75 21.96 4.87
N TRP A 156 -1.49 22.98 4.45
CA TRP A 156 -2.78 22.84 3.78
C TRP A 156 -2.66 22.86 2.26
N ARG A 157 -1.68 23.59 1.72
CA ARG A 157 -1.52 23.78 0.27
C ARG A 157 -1.57 22.48 -0.53
N GLN A 158 -0.76 21.49 -0.14
CA GLN A 158 -0.73 20.20 -0.84
C GLN A 158 -2.03 19.40 -0.64
N ARG A 159 -2.59 19.41 0.58
CA ARG A 159 -3.82 18.69 0.90
C ARG A 159 -5.03 19.25 0.14
N LEU A 160 -5.17 20.57 0.09
CA LEU A 160 -6.22 21.25 -0.67
C LEU A 160 -6.06 21.02 -2.18
N SER A 161 -4.85 21.12 -2.70
CA SER A 161 -4.60 20.86 -4.12
C SER A 161 -5.01 19.43 -4.51
N LEU A 162 -4.77 18.44 -3.63
CA LEU A 162 -5.18 17.07 -3.86
C LEU A 162 -6.70 16.88 -3.73
N ALA A 163 -7.33 17.41 -2.69
CA ALA A 163 -8.78 17.29 -2.50
C ALA A 163 -9.57 17.94 -3.65
N ILE A 164 -9.17 19.14 -4.06
CA ILE A 164 -9.81 19.87 -5.16
C ILE A 164 -9.51 19.19 -6.50
N GLY A 165 -8.27 18.73 -6.71
CA GLY A 165 -7.90 17.94 -7.88
C GLY A 165 -8.74 16.66 -8.01
N ALA A 166 -8.94 15.94 -6.91
CA ALA A 166 -9.76 14.74 -6.85
C ALA A 166 -11.22 15.05 -7.16
N ARG A 167 -11.78 16.10 -6.56
CA ARG A 167 -13.16 16.53 -6.83
C ARG A 167 -13.38 16.85 -8.31
N ARG A 168 -12.49 17.66 -8.89
CA ARG A 168 -12.53 17.99 -10.31
C ARG A 168 -12.46 16.73 -11.17
N LEU A 169 -11.53 15.83 -10.89
CA LEU A 169 -11.36 14.58 -11.65
C LEU A 169 -12.61 13.69 -11.58
N ILE A 170 -13.20 13.56 -10.40
CA ILE A 170 -14.45 12.81 -10.17
C ILE A 170 -15.60 13.42 -10.97
N ASP A 171 -15.74 14.74 -10.94
CA ASP A 171 -16.83 15.43 -11.63
C ASP A 171 -16.67 15.34 -13.16
N GLU A 172 -15.45 15.58 -13.68
CA GLU A 172 -15.13 15.48 -15.11
C GLU A 172 -15.29 14.05 -15.67
N ALA A 173 -15.01 13.04 -14.84
CA ALA A 173 -15.19 11.63 -15.19
C ALA A 173 -16.66 11.16 -15.09
N GLY A 174 -17.60 12.03 -14.71
CA GLY A 174 -19.02 11.69 -14.56
C GLY A 174 -19.30 10.84 -13.31
N TRP A 175 -18.49 10.97 -12.26
CA TRP A 175 -18.66 10.29 -10.97
C TRP A 175 -19.11 11.26 -9.85
N SER A 176 -19.63 12.44 -10.20
CA SER A 176 -20.01 13.50 -9.25
C SER A 176 -21.03 13.08 -8.19
N GLU A 177 -21.92 12.14 -8.52
CA GLU A 177 -22.95 11.60 -7.61
C GLU A 177 -22.46 10.38 -6.80
N ALA A 178 -21.23 9.94 -7.03
CA ALA A 178 -20.70 8.77 -6.35
C ALA A 178 -20.35 9.09 -4.89
N ARG A 179 -20.78 8.23 -3.98
CA ARG A 179 -20.29 8.25 -2.59
C ARG A 179 -18.86 7.70 -2.55
N ARG A 180 -18.04 8.25 -1.67
CA ARG A 180 -16.64 7.86 -1.47
C ARG A 180 -16.48 7.02 -0.21
N GLU A 181 -15.97 5.81 -0.35
CA GLU A 181 -15.62 4.92 0.76
C GLU A 181 -14.11 4.70 0.79
N PHE A 182 -13.47 5.05 1.92
CA PHE A 182 -12.03 4.82 2.09
C PHE A 182 -11.70 3.33 2.14
N MET A 183 -10.65 2.92 1.41
CA MET A 183 -10.13 1.56 1.45
C MET A 183 -8.87 1.52 2.30
N LEU A 184 -8.89 0.72 3.36
CA LEU A 184 -7.72 0.49 4.20
C LEU A 184 -6.60 -0.19 3.39
N GLY A 185 -5.54 0.57 3.08
CA GLY A 185 -4.31 0.06 2.48
C GLY A 185 -3.36 -0.52 3.53
N ASP A 186 -2.62 -1.58 3.18
CA ASP A 186 -1.63 -2.19 4.06
C ASP A 186 -0.29 -1.45 3.97
N ALA A 187 -0.07 -0.48 4.85
CA ALA A 187 1.23 0.20 5.00
C ALA A 187 1.75 0.98 3.76
N SER A 188 1.03 1.02 2.64
CA SER A 188 1.32 1.88 1.50
C SER A 188 1.10 3.35 1.85
N SER A 189 1.88 4.25 1.25
CA SER A 189 1.63 5.70 1.31
C SER A 189 0.61 6.18 0.28
N ARG A 190 0.11 5.28 -0.58
CA ARG A 190 -0.97 5.53 -1.54
C ARG A 190 -2.31 5.34 -0.83
N ALA A 191 -3.28 6.19 -1.14
CA ALA A 191 -4.64 6.04 -0.65
C ALA A 191 -5.56 5.60 -1.79
N TYR A 192 -6.52 4.75 -1.46
CA TYR A 192 -7.53 4.28 -2.40
C TYR A 192 -8.90 4.52 -1.80
N GLU A 193 -9.83 4.92 -2.65
CA GLU A 193 -11.22 5.09 -2.26
C GLU A 193 -12.11 4.46 -3.32
N ARG A 194 -13.12 3.72 -2.87
CA ARG A 194 -14.15 3.21 -3.76
C ARG A 194 -15.19 4.31 -4.00
N LEU A 195 -15.40 4.64 -5.26
CA LEU A 195 -16.51 5.45 -5.75
C LEU A 195 -17.69 4.53 -6.02
N ILE A 196 -18.87 4.85 -5.49
CA ILE A 196 -20.08 4.04 -5.67
C ILE A 196 -21.22 4.94 -6.13
N ARG A 197 -21.68 4.74 -7.36
CA ARG A 197 -22.84 5.45 -7.91
C ARG A 197 -24.13 4.99 -7.23
N PRO A 198 -25.21 5.79 -7.27
CA PRO A 198 -26.55 5.35 -6.84
C PRO A 198 -27.05 4.10 -7.58
N SER A 199 -26.60 3.88 -8.82
CA SER A 199 -26.88 2.66 -9.60
C SER A 199 -26.23 1.39 -9.04
N GLY A 200 -25.24 1.53 -8.15
CA GLY A 200 -24.41 0.43 -7.63
C GLY A 200 -23.12 0.19 -8.42
N GLU A 201 -22.90 0.89 -9.54
CA GLU A 201 -21.65 0.84 -10.28
C GLU A 201 -20.48 1.40 -9.47
N THR A 202 -19.32 0.77 -9.56
CA THR A 202 -18.14 1.13 -8.77
C THR A 202 -16.91 1.44 -9.61
N ALA A 203 -16.05 2.30 -9.07
CA ALA A 203 -14.71 2.60 -9.56
C ALA A 203 -13.79 2.88 -8.37
N ILE A 204 -12.49 2.88 -8.60
CA ILE A 204 -11.49 3.19 -7.57
C ILE A 204 -10.83 4.53 -7.89
N LEU A 205 -10.89 5.47 -6.95
CA LEU A 205 -10.03 6.65 -6.93
C LEU A 205 -8.70 6.27 -6.29
N MET A 206 -7.63 6.34 -7.06
CA MET A 206 -6.26 6.20 -6.59
C MET A 206 -5.66 7.59 -6.34
N ILE A 207 -5.15 7.79 -5.13
CA ILE A 207 -4.48 9.02 -4.70
C ILE A 207 -3.01 8.69 -4.40
N SER A 208 -2.14 9.03 -5.34
CA SER A 208 -0.70 8.76 -5.28
C SER A 208 0.09 9.98 -5.76
N PRO A 209 0.09 11.09 -5.01
CA PRO A 209 0.86 12.27 -5.35
C PRO A 209 2.35 11.96 -5.51
N PRO A 210 3.07 12.75 -6.35
CA PRO A 210 4.52 12.64 -6.48
C PRO A 210 5.21 12.64 -5.12
N ARG A 211 6.05 11.64 -4.88
CA ARG A 211 6.74 11.49 -3.58
C ARG A 211 7.98 12.39 -3.55
N PRO A 212 8.21 13.12 -2.44
CA PRO A 212 9.52 13.74 -2.22
C PRO A 212 10.56 12.67 -1.90
N ASP A 213 11.81 12.94 -2.27
CA ASP A 213 12.94 12.08 -1.90
C ASP A 213 13.00 11.88 -0.38
N GLY A 214 13.18 10.61 0.03
CA GLY A 214 13.51 10.28 1.41
C GLY A 214 14.90 10.79 1.81
N PRO A 215 15.32 10.62 3.07
CA PRO A 215 16.69 10.91 3.45
C PRO A 215 17.66 10.02 2.67
N ALA A 216 18.79 10.60 2.25
CA ALA A 216 19.85 9.85 1.60
C ALA A 216 20.45 8.80 2.55
N ILE A 217 20.50 7.55 2.11
CA ILE A 217 21.03 6.43 2.90
C ILE A 217 22.33 5.86 2.34
N ARG A 218 22.60 6.02 1.04
CA ARG A 218 23.81 5.53 0.38
C ARG A 218 24.17 6.40 -0.81
N GLN A 219 25.41 6.88 -0.85
CA GLN A 219 25.94 7.70 -1.95
C GLN A 219 25.03 8.88 -2.36
N GLY A 220 24.36 9.50 -1.38
CA GLY A 220 23.42 10.61 -1.64
C GLY A 220 22.04 10.21 -2.15
N LYS A 221 21.77 8.90 -2.37
CA LYS A 221 20.47 8.40 -2.83
C LYS A 221 19.57 7.95 -1.68
N PRO A 222 18.26 8.22 -1.73
CA PRO A 222 17.29 7.61 -0.82
C PRO A 222 17.04 6.14 -1.16
N TYR A 223 16.41 5.40 -0.22
CA TYR A 223 16.05 4.00 -0.44
C TYR A 223 15.15 3.80 -1.68
N SER A 224 14.18 4.69 -1.92
CA SER A 224 13.27 4.61 -3.07
C SER A 224 14.03 4.63 -4.40
N ALA A 225 15.01 5.52 -4.53
CA ALA A 225 15.82 5.65 -5.72
C ALA A 225 16.76 4.45 -5.94
N ILE A 226 17.27 3.83 -4.86
CA ILE A 226 18.15 2.66 -4.98
C ILE A 226 17.34 1.40 -5.30
N ALA A 227 16.16 1.24 -4.68
CA ALA A 227 15.28 0.10 -4.87
C ALA A 227 14.32 0.27 -6.06
N HIS A 228 14.47 1.35 -6.84
CA HIS A 228 13.66 1.71 -8.01
C HIS A 228 12.14 1.70 -7.74
N LEU A 229 11.73 2.27 -6.60
CA LEU A 229 10.31 2.38 -6.26
C LEU A 229 9.66 3.51 -7.06
N ALA A 230 8.43 3.30 -7.52
CA ALA A 230 7.67 4.28 -8.26
C ALA A 230 7.35 5.51 -7.40
N GLU A 231 7.74 6.67 -7.93
CA GLU A 231 7.55 7.98 -7.28
C GLU A 231 6.34 8.73 -7.81
N THR A 232 5.88 8.40 -9.01
CA THR A 232 4.72 9.01 -9.68
C THR A 232 3.78 7.95 -10.23
N VAL A 233 2.57 8.37 -10.61
CA VAL A 233 1.58 7.51 -11.26
C VAL A 233 1.95 7.15 -12.70
N ASP A 234 2.98 7.77 -13.29
CA ASP A 234 3.40 7.48 -14.66
C ASP A 234 3.78 5.99 -14.81
N ALA A 235 4.48 5.41 -13.83
CA ALA A 235 4.84 3.99 -13.82
C ALA A 235 3.59 3.08 -13.81
N PHE A 236 2.57 3.44 -13.02
CA PHE A 236 1.30 2.72 -13.00
C PHE A 236 0.61 2.79 -14.37
N VAL A 237 0.43 3.99 -14.93
CA VAL A 237 -0.30 4.18 -16.19
C VAL A 237 0.40 3.50 -17.36
N ALA A 238 1.71 3.60 -17.43
CA ALA A 238 2.52 2.93 -18.45
C ALA A 238 2.39 1.41 -18.37
N MET A 239 2.59 0.84 -17.17
CA MET A 239 2.55 -0.60 -16.96
C MET A 239 1.14 -1.17 -17.15
N ASP A 240 0.11 -0.45 -16.72
CA ASP A 240 -1.29 -0.80 -16.95
C ASP A 240 -1.60 -0.97 -18.44
N LYS A 241 -1.32 0.06 -19.23
CA LYS A 241 -1.52 0.05 -20.69
C LYS A 241 -0.75 -1.08 -21.35
N ALA A 242 0.47 -1.32 -20.89
CA ALA A 242 1.33 -2.36 -21.42
C ALA A 242 0.76 -3.77 -21.14
N LEU A 243 0.33 -4.06 -19.91
CA LEU A 243 -0.34 -5.32 -19.56
C LEU A 243 -1.64 -5.53 -20.35
N ARG A 244 -2.47 -4.49 -20.45
CA ARG A 244 -3.73 -4.53 -21.21
C ARG A 244 -3.50 -4.77 -22.70
N SER A 245 -2.42 -4.23 -23.27
CA SER A 245 -2.06 -4.48 -24.68
C SER A 245 -1.73 -5.95 -24.96
N LEU A 246 -1.35 -6.72 -23.93
CA LEU A 246 -1.12 -8.16 -24.00
C LEU A 246 -2.39 -9.00 -23.73
N GLY A 247 -3.55 -8.34 -23.52
CA GLY A 247 -4.81 -9.00 -23.17
C GLY A 247 -4.89 -9.44 -21.71
N LEU A 248 -4.01 -8.91 -20.84
CA LEU A 248 -4.03 -9.16 -19.39
C LEU A 248 -4.94 -8.15 -18.68
N SER A 249 -5.47 -8.54 -17.53
CA SER A 249 -6.46 -7.74 -16.80
C SER A 249 -5.81 -6.79 -15.78
N ALA A 250 -5.21 -5.71 -16.24
CA ALA A 250 -4.98 -4.53 -15.42
C ALA A 250 -6.21 -3.59 -15.48
N PRO A 251 -6.49 -2.76 -14.46
CA PRO A 251 -7.74 -2.00 -14.37
C PRO A 251 -7.87 -0.92 -15.45
N ASP A 252 -9.04 -0.79 -16.10
CA ASP A 252 -9.27 0.32 -17.04
C ASP A 252 -9.07 1.69 -16.37
N ILE A 253 -8.26 2.56 -16.97
CA ILE A 253 -8.09 3.95 -16.51
C ILE A 253 -9.21 4.80 -17.10
N LEU A 254 -10.17 5.17 -16.25
CA LEU A 254 -11.35 5.95 -16.61
C LEU A 254 -11.06 7.45 -16.69
N ALA A 255 -10.20 7.95 -15.80
CA ALA A 255 -9.72 9.34 -15.80
C ALA A 255 -8.37 9.46 -15.11
N GLN A 256 -7.59 10.50 -15.46
CA GLN A 256 -6.25 10.71 -14.91
C GLN A 256 -5.88 12.19 -14.79
N ASP A 257 -5.22 12.56 -13.69
CA ASP A 257 -4.45 13.78 -13.51
C ASP A 257 -3.03 13.40 -13.07
N LEU A 258 -2.12 13.31 -14.04
CA LEU A 258 -0.75 12.86 -13.82
C LEU A 258 0.09 13.87 -13.01
N VAL A 259 -0.31 15.15 -13.00
CA VAL A 259 0.44 16.19 -12.29
C VAL A 259 0.19 16.08 -10.79
N THR A 260 -1.05 15.86 -10.39
CA THR A 260 -1.43 15.69 -8.98
C THR A 260 -1.31 14.24 -8.50
N GLY A 261 -1.18 13.27 -9.42
CA GLY A 261 -1.05 11.86 -9.09
C GLY A 261 -2.38 11.20 -8.75
N LEU A 262 -3.44 11.56 -9.47
CA LEU A 262 -4.80 11.08 -9.25
C LEU A 262 -5.27 10.25 -10.45
N LEU A 263 -5.81 9.06 -10.20
CA LEU A 263 -6.43 8.23 -11.24
C LEU A 263 -7.82 7.78 -10.77
N ILE A 264 -8.76 7.67 -11.70
CA ILE A 264 -9.99 6.89 -11.51
C ILE A 264 -9.85 5.66 -12.38
N ILE A 265 -9.89 4.49 -11.76
CA ILE A 265 -9.64 3.20 -12.40
C ILE A 265 -10.81 2.23 -12.16
N GLU A 266 -10.91 1.20 -13.00
CA GLU A 266 -11.86 0.09 -12.85
C GLU A 266 -11.75 -0.55 -11.47
N ASP A 267 -12.89 -0.80 -10.84
CA ASP A 267 -12.97 -1.68 -9.68
C ASP A 267 -13.02 -3.13 -10.17
N LEU A 268 -11.87 -3.80 -10.15
CA LEU A 268 -11.76 -5.23 -10.51
C LEU A 268 -12.48 -6.16 -9.52
N GLY A 269 -13.09 -5.62 -8.46
CA GLY A 269 -13.77 -6.40 -7.43
C GLY A 269 -12.80 -6.89 -6.35
N ALA A 270 -13.23 -7.92 -5.61
CA ALA A 270 -12.52 -8.38 -4.41
C ALA A 270 -12.46 -9.91 -4.29
N GLU A 271 -12.75 -10.64 -5.37
CA GLU A 271 -12.75 -12.09 -5.31
C GLU A 271 -11.30 -12.61 -5.19
N PRO A 272 -10.93 -13.30 -4.10
CA PRO A 272 -9.53 -13.61 -3.81
C PRO A 272 -9.06 -14.86 -4.57
N VAL A 273 -7.75 -15.00 -4.76
CA VAL A 273 -7.14 -16.28 -5.22
C VAL A 273 -6.87 -17.27 -4.07
N VAL A 274 -7.20 -16.89 -2.84
CA VAL A 274 -7.03 -17.66 -1.59
C VAL A 274 -8.40 -17.92 -0.96
N GLY A 275 -8.64 -19.14 -0.50
CA GLY A 275 -9.85 -19.55 0.21
C GLY A 275 -9.63 -19.64 1.72
N ALA A 276 -10.61 -20.19 2.45
CA ALA A 276 -10.55 -20.33 3.91
C ALA A 276 -9.36 -21.17 4.39
N ASP A 277 -9.01 -22.22 3.64
CA ASP A 277 -7.97 -23.19 4.01
C ASP A 277 -6.62 -22.94 3.31
N GLY A 278 -6.44 -21.77 2.68
CA GLY A 278 -5.21 -21.39 1.98
C GLY A 278 -5.38 -21.19 0.47
N PRO A 279 -4.29 -21.30 -0.32
CA PRO A 279 -4.30 -21.03 -1.76
C PRO A 279 -5.32 -21.91 -2.50
N ILE A 280 -6.11 -21.31 -3.41
CA ILE A 280 -6.97 -22.10 -4.31
C ILE A 280 -6.09 -22.64 -5.44
N PRO A 281 -5.85 -23.96 -5.52
CA PRO A 281 -4.82 -24.52 -6.41
C PRO A 281 -5.00 -24.12 -7.87
N ASP A 282 -6.23 -24.18 -8.39
CA ASP A 282 -6.51 -23.87 -9.79
C ASP A 282 -6.26 -22.38 -10.13
N ARG A 283 -6.52 -21.47 -9.18
CA ARG A 283 -6.30 -20.03 -9.37
C ARG A 283 -4.80 -19.70 -9.34
N TYR A 284 -4.05 -20.33 -8.44
CA TYR A 284 -2.60 -20.21 -8.39
C TYR A 284 -1.94 -20.81 -9.64
N GLU A 285 -2.41 -21.97 -10.12
CA GLU A 285 -1.89 -22.55 -11.36
C GLU A 285 -2.19 -21.65 -12.57
N ALA A 286 -3.38 -21.06 -12.63
CA ALA A 286 -3.70 -20.06 -13.65
C ALA A 286 -2.75 -18.84 -13.60
N ALA A 287 -2.36 -18.40 -12.40
CA ALA A 287 -1.41 -17.30 -12.20
C ALA A 287 0.00 -17.67 -12.66
N ALA A 288 0.47 -18.87 -12.34
CA ALA A 288 1.75 -19.37 -12.86
C ALA A 288 1.76 -19.45 -14.40
N ARG A 289 0.64 -19.87 -15.01
CA ARG A 289 0.50 -19.90 -16.48
C ARG A 289 0.43 -18.50 -17.10
N LEU A 290 -0.17 -17.52 -16.42
CA LEU A 290 -0.16 -16.12 -16.84
C LEU A 290 1.26 -15.56 -16.87
N LEU A 291 2.09 -15.83 -15.86
CA LEU A 291 3.50 -15.45 -15.89
C LEU A 291 4.24 -16.10 -17.06
N ALA A 292 3.96 -17.37 -17.38
CA ALA A 292 4.58 -18.03 -18.53
C ALA A 292 4.14 -17.40 -19.87
N GLU A 293 2.89 -16.96 -19.96
CA GLU A 293 2.35 -16.19 -21.09
C GLU A 293 3.05 -14.83 -21.20
N LEU A 294 3.20 -14.09 -20.10
CA LEU A 294 3.91 -12.80 -20.09
C LEU A 294 5.36 -12.94 -20.57
N HIS A 295 6.09 -13.89 -19.98
CA HIS A 295 7.53 -14.09 -20.22
C HIS A 295 7.87 -14.73 -21.57
N ARG A 296 6.88 -15.05 -22.42
CA ARG A 296 7.13 -15.52 -23.79
C ARG A 296 7.31 -14.37 -24.78
N HIS A 297 6.86 -13.18 -24.43
CA HIS A 297 6.92 -12.01 -25.30
C HIS A 297 8.27 -11.31 -25.20
N ALA A 298 8.69 -10.66 -26.29
CA ALA A 298 9.75 -9.66 -26.23
C ALA A 298 9.12 -8.35 -25.75
N LEU A 299 9.36 -8.00 -24.49
CA LEU A 299 8.68 -6.89 -23.83
C LEU A 299 9.50 -5.58 -23.96
N PRO A 300 8.85 -4.43 -24.24
CA PRO A 300 9.55 -3.16 -24.36
C PRO A 300 10.10 -2.66 -23.01
N THR A 301 11.20 -1.94 -23.06
CA THR A 301 11.85 -1.29 -21.91
C THR A 301 11.43 0.16 -21.72
N ILE A 302 10.71 0.73 -22.70
CA ILE A 302 10.14 2.08 -22.65
C ILE A 302 8.65 1.95 -22.95
N LEU A 303 7.83 2.45 -22.03
CA LEU A 303 6.39 2.29 -22.04
C LEU A 303 5.71 3.67 -22.17
N PRO A 304 4.78 3.85 -23.11
CA PRO A 304 4.11 5.12 -23.29
C PRO A 304 3.12 5.40 -22.15
N VAL A 305 3.20 6.59 -21.56
CA VAL A 305 2.23 7.07 -20.54
C VAL A 305 1.12 7.86 -21.23
N VAL A 306 1.49 8.92 -21.94
CA VAL A 306 0.64 9.75 -22.81
C VAL A 306 1.50 10.27 -23.96
N GLU A 307 0.90 10.93 -24.95
CA GLU A 307 1.66 11.53 -26.05
C GLU A 307 2.77 12.46 -25.51
N GLY A 308 4.02 12.20 -25.90
CA GLY A 308 5.18 12.97 -25.46
C GLY A 308 5.67 12.68 -24.03
N ARG A 309 5.13 11.66 -23.34
CA ARG A 309 5.58 11.24 -22.01
C ARG A 309 5.69 9.71 -21.95
N ASP A 310 6.90 9.23 -21.69
CA ASP A 310 7.21 7.81 -21.57
C ASP A 310 7.76 7.47 -20.18
N HIS A 311 7.57 6.22 -19.77
CA HIS A 311 8.18 5.62 -18.60
C HIS A 311 9.28 4.65 -19.05
N VAL A 312 10.51 4.88 -18.61
CA VAL A 312 11.63 3.95 -18.82
C VAL A 312 11.62 2.95 -17.68
N MET A 313 11.52 1.67 -18.02
CA MET A 313 11.53 0.59 -17.04
C MET A 313 12.92 0.53 -16.37
N PRO A 314 13.00 0.62 -15.03
CA PRO A 314 14.26 0.49 -14.32
C PRO A 314 14.75 -0.96 -14.35
N ASP A 315 16.07 -1.15 -14.45
CA ASP A 315 16.68 -2.47 -14.29
C ASP A 315 16.61 -2.92 -12.82
N TYR A 316 16.35 -4.21 -12.60
CA TYR A 316 16.50 -4.82 -11.28
C TYR A 316 17.97 -5.10 -11.00
N ASP A 317 18.72 -4.01 -10.86
CA ASP A 317 20.17 -4.03 -10.85
C ASP A 317 20.76 -4.57 -9.53
N ARG A 318 22.10 -4.66 -9.53
CA ARG A 318 22.87 -5.08 -8.36
C ARG A 318 22.65 -4.18 -7.16
N GLU A 319 22.50 -2.87 -7.34
CA GLU A 319 22.36 -1.93 -6.24
C GLU A 319 21.03 -2.19 -5.50
N ALA A 320 19.96 -2.39 -6.26
CA ALA A 320 18.63 -2.73 -5.77
C ALA A 320 18.61 -4.09 -5.05
N LEU A 321 19.16 -5.15 -5.66
CA LEU A 321 19.18 -6.48 -5.03
C LEU A 321 20.05 -6.51 -3.77
N ALA A 322 21.19 -5.79 -3.76
CA ALA A 322 22.09 -5.71 -2.62
C ALA A 322 21.46 -4.97 -1.44
N ILE A 323 20.91 -3.76 -1.64
CA ILE A 323 20.31 -3.00 -0.53
C ILE A 323 19.15 -3.75 0.12
N GLU A 324 18.42 -4.55 -0.65
CA GLU A 324 17.32 -5.36 -0.16
C GLU A 324 17.79 -6.54 0.69
N THR A 325 18.82 -7.26 0.26
CA THR A 325 19.36 -8.40 1.04
C THR A 325 20.04 -7.93 2.33
N GLU A 326 20.66 -6.76 2.32
CA GLU A 326 21.33 -6.15 3.48
C GLU A 326 20.37 -5.76 4.61
N LEU A 327 19.06 -5.65 4.35
CA LEU A 327 18.05 -5.41 5.39
C LEU A 327 18.11 -6.47 6.51
N VAL A 328 18.52 -7.71 6.20
CA VAL A 328 18.68 -8.75 7.22
C VAL A 328 19.84 -8.42 8.18
N LEU A 329 20.90 -7.78 7.69
CA LEU A 329 22.07 -7.40 8.49
C LEU A 329 21.76 -6.23 9.41
N ASP A 330 20.94 -5.29 8.93
CA ASP A 330 20.64 -4.04 9.63
C ASP A 330 19.48 -4.17 10.61
N TRP A 331 18.51 -5.04 10.31
CA TRP A 331 17.28 -5.14 11.10
C TRP A 331 17.10 -6.51 11.73
N TYR A 332 17.12 -7.58 10.94
CA TYR A 332 16.84 -8.93 11.47
C TYR A 332 17.94 -9.41 12.44
N ALA A 333 19.22 -9.26 12.07
CA ALA A 333 20.35 -9.70 12.88
C ALA A 333 20.36 -9.07 14.29
N PRO A 334 20.31 -7.73 14.45
CA PRO A 334 20.32 -7.13 15.78
C PRO A 334 18.99 -7.27 16.52
N HIS A 335 17.84 -7.22 15.84
CA HIS A 335 16.53 -7.18 16.49
C HIS A 335 15.95 -8.57 16.79
N ILE A 336 15.94 -9.46 15.80
CA ILE A 336 15.35 -10.81 15.91
C ILE A 336 16.40 -11.81 16.39
N ALA A 337 17.54 -11.86 15.71
CA ALA A 337 18.59 -12.81 16.07
C ALA A 337 19.37 -12.37 17.32
N GLY A 338 19.36 -11.08 17.67
CA GLY A 338 20.08 -10.55 18.83
C GLY A 338 21.60 -10.59 18.68
N VAL A 339 22.11 -10.52 17.44
CA VAL A 339 23.54 -10.56 17.14
C VAL A 339 24.00 -9.28 16.45
N THR A 340 25.23 -8.87 16.73
CA THR A 340 25.89 -7.78 16.01
C THR A 340 26.95 -8.36 15.07
N LEU A 341 26.82 -8.09 13.77
CA LEU A 341 27.72 -8.61 12.75
C LEU A 341 28.89 -7.65 12.49
N PRO A 342 30.15 -8.08 12.67
CA PRO A 342 31.33 -7.28 12.33
C PRO A 342 31.39 -6.92 10.85
N ALA A 343 32.12 -5.86 10.51
CA ALA A 343 32.27 -5.38 9.14
C ALA A 343 32.81 -6.47 8.17
N VAL A 344 33.73 -7.32 8.63
CA VAL A 344 34.29 -8.42 7.83
C VAL A 344 33.21 -9.44 7.46
N THR A 345 32.35 -9.81 8.41
CA THR A 345 31.23 -10.76 8.19
C THR A 345 30.17 -10.17 7.25
N ARG A 346 29.91 -8.87 7.36
CA ARG A 346 29.01 -8.16 6.44
C ARG A 346 29.58 -8.12 5.01
N ALA A 347 30.89 -7.85 4.88
CA ALA A 347 31.55 -7.86 3.57
C ALA A 347 31.57 -9.26 2.94
N GLU A 348 31.72 -10.31 3.75
CA GLU A 348 31.58 -11.70 3.28
C GLU A 348 30.17 -11.97 2.73
N PHE A 349 29.13 -11.55 3.45
CA PHE A 349 27.74 -11.68 3.00
C PHE A 349 27.51 -11.00 1.64
N SER A 350 27.93 -9.74 1.50
CA SER A 350 27.81 -9.01 0.24
C SER A 350 28.54 -9.70 -0.90
N ARG A 351 29.77 -10.21 -0.65
CA ARG A 351 30.54 -10.98 -1.65
C ARG A 351 29.83 -12.27 -2.10
N ILE A 352 29.18 -12.99 -1.18
CA ILE A 352 28.44 -14.21 -1.52
C ILE A 352 27.26 -13.85 -2.43
N TRP A 353 26.48 -12.83 -2.07
CA TRP A 353 25.38 -12.34 -2.90
C TRP A 353 25.85 -11.83 -4.25
N ASP A 354 26.98 -11.13 -4.30
CA ASP A 354 27.50 -10.58 -5.55
C ASP A 354 27.73 -11.67 -6.61
N LYS A 355 28.29 -12.82 -6.20
CA LYS A 355 28.46 -13.99 -7.09
C LYS A 355 27.13 -14.57 -7.56
N LEU A 356 26.13 -14.60 -6.68
CA LEU A 356 24.79 -15.11 -7.02
C LEU A 356 24.06 -14.16 -7.97
N PHE A 357 24.28 -12.84 -7.83
CA PHE A 357 23.74 -11.85 -8.74
C PHE A 357 24.39 -11.91 -10.12
N ASP A 358 25.72 -12.13 -10.20
CA ASP A 358 26.42 -12.33 -11.48
C ASP A 358 25.73 -13.38 -12.34
N GLU A 359 25.37 -14.51 -11.73
CA GLU A 359 24.65 -15.60 -12.39
C GLU A 359 23.26 -15.20 -12.87
N LEU A 360 22.48 -14.49 -12.05
CA LEU A 360 21.13 -14.08 -12.43
C LEU A 360 21.12 -13.13 -13.64
N PHE A 361 22.17 -12.32 -13.78
CA PHE A 361 22.31 -11.35 -14.87
C PHE A 361 22.78 -11.96 -16.19
N GLU A 362 23.12 -13.25 -16.23
CA GLU A 362 23.41 -13.96 -17.49
C GLU A 362 22.15 -14.24 -18.32
N THR A 363 20.97 -14.25 -17.67
CA THR A 363 19.68 -14.46 -18.32
C THR A 363 19.09 -13.13 -18.80
N PRO A 364 18.55 -13.06 -20.03
CA PRO A 364 17.85 -11.87 -20.51
C PRO A 364 16.73 -11.42 -19.57
N ALA A 365 16.71 -10.12 -19.25
CA ALA A 365 15.70 -9.53 -18.39
C ALA A 365 14.33 -9.44 -19.10
N THR A 366 13.28 -9.47 -18.29
CA THR A 366 11.88 -9.29 -18.68
C THR A 366 11.18 -8.42 -17.64
N TRP A 367 9.94 -8.01 -17.86
CA TRP A 367 9.15 -7.40 -16.79
C TRP A 367 9.05 -8.36 -15.60
N THR A 368 9.46 -7.86 -14.44
CA THR A 368 9.25 -8.46 -13.12
C THR A 368 8.33 -7.52 -12.36
N LEU A 369 7.12 -7.99 -12.05
CA LEU A 369 6.07 -7.24 -11.38
C LEU A 369 6.38 -7.01 -9.89
N ARG A 370 7.28 -7.80 -9.32
CA ARG A 370 7.80 -7.80 -7.93
C ARG A 370 6.78 -8.24 -6.88
N ASP A 371 5.58 -7.68 -6.91
CA ASP A 371 4.52 -7.92 -5.92
C ASP A 371 3.41 -8.84 -6.48
N TYR A 372 3.82 -9.86 -7.25
CA TYR A 372 2.93 -10.88 -7.82
C TYR A 372 2.58 -11.95 -6.78
N HIS A 373 1.59 -11.68 -5.94
CA HIS A 373 1.14 -12.58 -4.86
C HIS A 373 -0.33 -12.34 -4.48
N SER A 374 -0.90 -13.15 -3.58
CA SER A 374 -2.36 -13.26 -3.41
C SER A 374 -3.17 -11.98 -3.14
N PRO A 375 -2.74 -11.00 -2.32
CA PRO A 375 -3.45 -9.72 -2.21
C PRO A 375 -3.60 -8.95 -3.53
N ASN A 376 -2.68 -9.16 -4.46
CA ASN A 376 -2.53 -8.38 -5.69
C ASN A 376 -3.08 -9.12 -6.92
N LEU A 377 -3.73 -10.27 -6.69
CA LEU A 377 -4.38 -11.09 -7.71
C LEU A 377 -5.86 -11.22 -7.40
N ILE A 378 -6.70 -10.71 -8.30
CA ILE A 378 -8.16 -10.73 -8.19
C ILE A 378 -8.71 -11.73 -9.19
N TRP A 379 -9.57 -12.64 -8.74
CA TRP A 379 -10.25 -13.57 -9.64
C TRP A 379 -11.43 -12.88 -10.32
N LEU A 380 -11.52 -12.98 -11.65
CA LEU A 380 -12.53 -12.35 -12.48
C LEU A 380 -13.31 -13.45 -13.22
N PRO A 381 -14.36 -14.03 -12.59
CA PRO A 381 -15.01 -15.25 -13.09
C PRO A 381 -15.67 -15.07 -14.46
N ASP A 382 -16.09 -13.86 -14.78
CA ASP A 382 -16.77 -13.53 -16.04
C ASP A 382 -15.81 -13.25 -17.21
N ARG A 383 -14.51 -13.13 -16.95
CA ARG A 383 -13.48 -12.99 -17.99
C ARG A 383 -13.02 -14.38 -18.47
N VAL A 384 -12.28 -14.43 -19.59
CA VAL A 384 -11.90 -15.70 -20.24
C VAL A 384 -10.37 -15.83 -20.32
N GLY A 385 -9.86 -17.06 -20.24
CA GLY A 385 -8.42 -17.33 -20.36
C GLY A 385 -7.60 -16.71 -19.23
N HIS A 386 -6.50 -16.03 -19.58
CA HIS A 386 -5.63 -15.31 -18.65
C HIS A 386 -6.27 -14.04 -18.08
N ALA A 387 -7.26 -13.47 -18.78
CA ALA A 387 -7.98 -12.30 -18.31
C ALA A 387 -8.82 -12.57 -17.05
N ARG A 388 -8.97 -13.83 -16.62
CA ARG A 388 -9.57 -14.20 -15.32
C ARG A 388 -8.76 -13.76 -14.10
N LEU A 389 -7.53 -13.28 -14.30
CA LEU A 389 -6.67 -12.78 -13.22
C LEU A 389 -6.49 -11.28 -13.38
N GLY A 390 -7.22 -10.53 -12.56
CA GLY A 390 -6.99 -9.12 -12.30
C GLY A 390 -5.63 -8.93 -11.62
N LEU A 391 -4.84 -8.00 -12.15
CA LEU A 391 -3.53 -7.62 -11.65
C LEU A 391 -3.61 -6.23 -11.05
N ILE A 392 -3.11 -6.06 -9.84
CA ILE A 392 -2.95 -4.75 -9.20
C ILE A 392 -1.54 -4.64 -8.60
N ASP A 393 -1.18 -3.44 -8.14
CA ASP A 393 0.09 -3.17 -7.43
C ASP A 393 1.37 -3.45 -8.26
N PHE A 394 1.29 -3.27 -9.59
CA PHE A 394 2.38 -3.52 -10.53
C PHE A 394 3.25 -2.29 -10.84
N GLN A 395 2.99 -1.13 -10.23
CA GLN A 395 3.71 0.11 -10.54
C GLN A 395 5.20 0.07 -10.20
N ASP A 396 5.62 -0.79 -9.28
CA ASP A 396 7.02 -0.94 -8.85
C ASP A 396 7.78 -1.95 -9.74
N SER A 397 7.22 -2.30 -10.92
CA SER A 397 7.81 -3.24 -11.88
C SER A 397 9.19 -2.81 -12.37
N VAL A 398 10.05 -3.79 -12.62
CA VAL A 398 11.46 -3.63 -13.03
C VAL A 398 11.80 -4.60 -14.17
N LEU A 399 12.93 -4.41 -14.83
CA LEU A 399 13.51 -5.39 -15.76
C LEU A 399 14.38 -6.37 -14.98
N GLY A 400 13.90 -7.60 -14.79
CA GLY A 400 14.56 -8.60 -13.96
C GLY A 400 14.40 -10.02 -14.49
N HIS A 401 14.81 -10.99 -13.67
CA HIS A 401 14.75 -12.41 -14.03
C HIS A 401 13.30 -12.95 -13.92
N PRO A 402 12.79 -13.71 -14.91
CA PRO A 402 11.39 -14.19 -14.95
C PRO A 402 10.96 -15.07 -13.76
N ALA A 403 11.91 -15.67 -13.06
CA ALA A 403 11.63 -16.51 -11.90
C ALA A 403 11.17 -15.71 -10.66
N TYR A 404 11.44 -14.40 -10.59
CA TYR A 404 11.13 -13.60 -9.40
C TYR A 404 9.64 -13.61 -9.05
N ASP A 405 8.77 -13.37 -10.03
CA ASP A 405 7.32 -13.32 -9.80
C ASP A 405 6.75 -14.71 -9.49
N LEU A 406 7.32 -15.77 -10.07
CA LEU A 406 6.91 -17.13 -9.74
C LEU A 406 7.30 -17.50 -8.31
N VAL A 407 8.47 -17.05 -7.84
CA VAL A 407 8.86 -17.17 -6.42
C VAL A 407 7.87 -16.40 -5.55
N SER A 408 7.50 -15.18 -5.93
CA SER A 408 6.55 -14.37 -5.16
C SER A 408 5.20 -15.07 -4.97
N LEU A 409 4.74 -15.80 -5.99
CA LEU A 409 3.52 -16.62 -5.95
C LEU A 409 3.71 -17.93 -5.17
N GLY A 410 4.80 -18.66 -5.43
CA GLY A 410 5.06 -19.98 -4.84
C GLY A 410 5.54 -19.94 -3.39
N GLN A 411 6.04 -18.79 -2.95
CA GLN A 411 6.53 -18.50 -1.59
C GLN A 411 5.84 -17.23 -1.07
N ASP A 412 4.51 -17.22 -1.14
CA ASP A 412 3.67 -16.10 -0.74
C ASP A 412 3.87 -15.77 0.75
N ALA A 413 4.15 -14.51 1.05
CA ALA A 413 4.37 -14.06 2.42
C ALA A 413 3.08 -14.03 3.25
N ARG A 414 1.92 -13.93 2.60
CA ARG A 414 0.62 -13.72 3.25
C ARG A 414 -0.08 -15.02 3.59
N VAL A 415 0.14 -16.08 2.82
CA VAL A 415 -0.49 -17.39 3.00
C VAL A 415 0.51 -18.53 2.90
N ASP A 416 0.32 -19.60 3.67
CA ASP A 416 1.16 -20.79 3.58
C ASP A 416 0.86 -21.55 2.27
N VAL A 417 1.81 -21.50 1.33
CA VAL A 417 1.78 -22.31 0.11
C VAL A 417 2.38 -23.69 0.41
N PRO A 418 1.61 -24.80 0.26
CA PRO A 418 2.14 -26.14 0.46
C PRO A 418 3.22 -26.48 -0.57
N ALA A 419 4.27 -27.21 -0.17
CA ALA A 419 5.36 -27.59 -1.07
C ALA A 419 4.90 -28.34 -2.33
N ALA A 420 3.87 -29.18 -2.21
CA ALA A 420 3.26 -29.87 -3.35
C ALA A 420 2.58 -28.91 -4.34
N LEU A 421 1.97 -27.82 -3.86
CA LEU A 421 1.39 -26.81 -4.73
C LEU A 421 2.50 -26.02 -5.43
N GLU A 422 3.52 -25.55 -4.71
CA GLU A 422 4.64 -24.83 -5.32
C GLU A 422 5.34 -25.63 -6.43
N LEU A 423 5.58 -26.93 -6.21
CA LEU A 423 6.10 -27.82 -7.26
C LEU A 423 5.16 -27.90 -8.47
N ARG A 424 3.84 -27.89 -8.25
CA ARG A 424 2.83 -27.83 -9.33
C ARG A 424 2.91 -26.51 -10.09
N LEU A 425 3.14 -25.38 -9.42
CA LEU A 425 3.29 -24.07 -10.06
C LEU A 425 4.54 -24.01 -10.93
N LEU A 426 5.68 -24.50 -10.41
CA LEU A 426 6.91 -24.65 -11.17
C LEU A 426 6.71 -25.52 -12.41
N ALA A 427 6.04 -26.66 -12.27
CA ALA A 427 5.74 -27.55 -13.38
C ALA A 427 4.79 -26.91 -14.42
N ALA A 428 3.76 -26.19 -13.97
CA ALA A 428 2.81 -25.50 -14.85
C ALA A 428 3.50 -24.38 -15.64
N TYR A 429 4.33 -23.57 -14.98
CA TYR A 429 5.12 -22.53 -15.62
C TYR A 429 6.10 -23.13 -16.65
N ALA A 430 6.93 -24.08 -16.23
CA ALA A 430 7.93 -24.71 -17.09
C ALA A 430 7.29 -25.44 -18.28
N GLY A 431 6.17 -26.13 -18.06
CA GLY A 431 5.40 -26.80 -19.11
C GLY A 431 4.84 -25.82 -20.13
N ALA A 432 4.28 -24.68 -19.69
CA ALA A 432 3.80 -23.63 -20.58
C ALA A 432 4.94 -22.98 -21.39
N ARG A 433 6.08 -22.67 -20.74
CA ARG A 433 7.27 -22.15 -21.44
C ARG A 433 7.78 -23.13 -22.48
N ARG A 434 7.96 -24.42 -22.13
CA ARG A 434 8.39 -25.47 -23.08
C ARG A 434 7.42 -25.70 -24.24
N GLY A 435 6.12 -25.49 -24.03
CA GLY A 435 5.12 -25.57 -25.09
C GLY A 435 5.31 -24.49 -26.16
N THR A 436 5.97 -23.38 -25.83
CA THR A 436 6.24 -22.26 -26.75
C THR A 436 7.70 -22.19 -27.20
N ASP A 437 8.64 -22.60 -26.34
CA ASP A 437 10.07 -22.67 -26.58
C ASP A 437 10.61 -24.03 -26.11
N PRO A 438 10.81 -24.99 -27.03
CA PRO A 438 11.37 -26.31 -26.70
C PRO A 438 12.76 -26.28 -26.07
N HIS A 439 13.50 -25.17 -26.21
CA HIS A 439 14.85 -24.99 -25.66
C HIS A 439 14.87 -24.33 -24.28
N PHE A 440 13.71 -24.08 -23.68
CA PHE A 440 13.62 -23.48 -22.34
C PHE A 440 14.40 -24.28 -21.29
N ASP A 441 15.41 -23.63 -20.70
CA ASP A 441 16.32 -24.20 -19.70
C ASP A 441 15.63 -24.32 -18.33
N VAL A 442 14.93 -25.42 -18.13
CA VAL A 442 14.25 -25.72 -16.86
C VAL A 442 15.24 -25.87 -15.70
N PRO A 443 16.38 -26.59 -15.81
CA PRO A 443 17.39 -26.63 -14.75
C PRO A 443 17.91 -25.24 -14.35
N GLY A 444 18.29 -24.40 -15.31
CA GLY A 444 18.74 -23.03 -15.05
C GLY A 444 17.65 -22.19 -14.38
N PHE A 445 16.41 -22.27 -14.87
CA PHE A 445 15.28 -21.58 -14.26
C PHE A 445 15.01 -22.03 -12.82
N ALA A 446 15.07 -23.33 -12.53
CA ALA A 446 14.89 -23.85 -11.17
C ALA A 446 16.02 -23.39 -10.23
N ARG A 447 17.25 -23.27 -10.75
CA ARG A 447 18.38 -22.71 -10.01
C ARG A 447 18.15 -21.23 -9.68
N ALA A 448 17.76 -20.43 -10.67
CA ALA A 448 17.44 -19.02 -10.47
C ALA A 448 16.24 -18.82 -9.53
N TYR A 449 15.22 -19.67 -9.60
CA TYR A 449 14.09 -19.68 -8.66
C TYR A 449 14.56 -19.87 -7.22
N ALA A 450 15.50 -20.77 -6.96
CA ALA A 450 16.05 -20.95 -5.61
C ALA A 450 16.84 -19.73 -5.12
N ILE A 451 17.69 -19.15 -5.98
CA ILE A 451 18.50 -17.96 -5.63
C ILE A 451 17.59 -16.78 -5.32
N LEU A 452 16.58 -16.52 -6.16
CA LEU A 452 15.61 -15.44 -5.95
C LEU A 452 14.66 -15.74 -4.79
N GLY A 453 14.33 -17.00 -4.55
CA GLY A 453 13.68 -17.48 -3.33
C GLY A 453 14.45 -17.06 -2.09
N ALA A 454 15.75 -17.35 -2.03
CA ALA A 454 16.59 -16.91 -0.93
C ALA A 454 16.63 -15.38 -0.84
N GLN A 455 16.88 -14.68 -1.96
CA GLN A 455 16.97 -13.21 -2.01
C GLN A 455 15.72 -12.54 -1.43
N ARG A 456 14.54 -12.96 -1.92
CA ARG A 456 13.26 -12.38 -1.53
C ARG A 456 12.93 -12.66 -0.08
N ASN A 457 13.14 -13.89 0.41
CA ASN A 457 12.86 -14.20 1.82
C ASN A 457 13.85 -13.50 2.76
N THR A 458 15.12 -13.34 2.36
CA THR A 458 16.11 -12.54 3.08
C THR A 458 15.66 -11.08 3.18
N LYS A 459 15.23 -10.48 2.07
CA LYS A 459 14.65 -9.13 2.03
C LYS A 459 13.45 -9.00 2.96
N ILE A 460 12.47 -9.91 2.85
CA ILE A 460 11.22 -9.84 3.62
C ILE A 460 11.49 -10.01 5.13
N ALA A 461 12.38 -10.91 5.52
CA ALA A 461 12.76 -11.08 6.93
C ALA A 461 13.33 -9.78 7.51
N GLY A 462 14.19 -9.09 6.75
CA GLY A 462 14.69 -7.76 7.11
C GLY A 462 13.58 -6.70 7.19
N ILE A 463 12.65 -6.69 6.22
CA ILE A 463 11.50 -5.76 6.20
C ILE A 463 10.61 -5.96 7.43
N PHE A 464 10.26 -7.19 7.78
CA PHE A 464 9.40 -7.47 8.93
C PHE A 464 10.07 -7.08 10.26
N ALA A 465 11.36 -7.34 10.40
CA ALA A 465 12.13 -6.88 11.56
C ALA A 465 12.16 -5.33 11.64
N ARG A 466 12.33 -4.64 10.51
CA ARG A 466 12.28 -3.17 10.44
C ARG A 466 10.90 -2.61 10.79
N LEU A 467 9.84 -3.19 10.23
CA LEU A 467 8.46 -2.76 10.45
C LEU A 467 8.07 -2.85 11.92
N ASP A 468 8.49 -3.92 12.60
CA ASP A 468 8.28 -4.05 14.05
C ASP A 468 9.11 -3.01 14.83
N ARG A 469 10.43 -2.98 14.62
CA ARG A 469 11.35 -2.19 15.44
C ARG A 469 11.25 -0.68 15.24
N ARG A 470 11.15 -0.23 13.99
CA ARG A 470 11.18 1.18 13.61
C ARG A 470 9.76 1.75 13.44
N ASP A 471 8.88 0.99 12.80
CA ASP A 471 7.58 1.49 12.36
C ASP A 471 6.43 1.12 13.32
N GLY A 472 6.72 0.38 14.41
CA GLY A 472 5.75 0.03 15.45
C GLY A 472 4.65 -0.92 14.97
N LYS A 473 4.95 -1.79 14.00
CA LYS A 473 4.01 -2.72 13.37
C LYS A 473 4.33 -4.19 13.72
N PRO A 474 4.12 -4.64 14.97
CA PRO A 474 4.46 -6.01 15.41
C PRO A 474 3.65 -7.10 14.72
N GLY A 475 2.49 -6.76 14.17
CA GLY A 475 1.58 -7.71 13.50
C GLY A 475 2.21 -8.46 12.32
N TYR A 476 3.32 -7.98 11.76
CA TYR A 476 4.05 -8.66 10.67
C TYR A 476 4.91 -9.82 11.17
N LEU A 477 5.35 -9.82 12.43
CA LEU A 477 6.20 -10.89 12.98
C LEU A 477 5.51 -12.26 13.00
N LYS A 478 4.17 -12.29 13.03
CA LYS A 478 3.40 -13.54 12.92
C LYS A 478 3.67 -14.31 11.61
N HIS A 479 4.11 -13.61 10.57
CA HIS A 479 4.45 -14.20 9.27
C HIS A 479 5.92 -14.62 9.17
N LEU A 480 6.78 -14.18 10.09
CA LEU A 480 8.21 -14.42 10.03
C LEU A 480 8.59 -15.92 10.02
N PRO A 481 7.97 -16.82 10.82
CA PRO A 481 8.31 -18.24 10.78
C PRO A 481 8.16 -18.90 9.40
N ARG A 482 7.16 -18.46 8.62
CA ARG A 482 6.95 -18.90 7.24
C ARG A 482 8.07 -18.45 6.32
N ILE A 483 8.43 -17.18 6.39
CA ILE A 483 9.53 -16.60 5.59
C ILE A 483 10.85 -17.30 5.89
N GLU A 484 11.11 -17.59 7.16
CA GLU A 484 12.29 -18.36 7.57
C GLU A 484 12.25 -19.80 7.05
N ALA A 485 11.08 -20.45 7.04
CA ALA A 485 10.93 -21.79 6.47
C ALA A 485 11.21 -21.81 4.96
N TYR A 486 10.72 -20.83 4.22
CA TYR A 486 11.03 -20.68 2.79
C TYR A 486 12.50 -20.40 2.56
N LEU A 487 13.11 -19.48 3.32
CA LEU A 487 14.55 -19.21 3.23
C LEU A 487 15.37 -20.49 3.45
N ARG A 488 15.12 -21.21 4.55
CA ARG A 488 15.81 -22.48 4.85
C ARG A 488 15.70 -23.48 3.71
N ARG A 489 14.49 -23.66 3.16
CA ARG A 489 14.28 -24.61 2.06
C ARG A 489 15.03 -24.21 0.78
N ASN A 490 15.10 -22.92 0.45
CA ASN A 490 15.90 -22.45 -0.67
C ASN A 490 17.40 -22.70 -0.41
N LEU A 491 17.88 -22.45 0.81
CA LEU A 491 19.28 -22.65 1.20
C LEU A 491 19.76 -24.11 1.11
N GLU A 492 18.85 -25.09 1.05
CA GLU A 492 19.22 -26.50 0.78
C GLU A 492 19.70 -26.76 -0.66
N GLN A 493 19.52 -25.80 -1.56
CA GLN A 493 19.96 -25.95 -2.94
C GLN A 493 21.48 -25.86 -3.05
N PRO A 494 22.14 -26.76 -3.82
CA PRO A 494 23.61 -26.78 -3.93
C PRO A 494 24.23 -25.44 -4.35
N ALA A 495 23.52 -24.68 -5.19
CA ALA A 495 23.94 -23.34 -5.63
C ALA A 495 24.09 -22.33 -4.48
N LEU A 496 23.40 -22.56 -3.36
CA LEU A 496 23.36 -21.67 -2.20
C LEU A 496 24.18 -22.20 -1.02
N ALA A 497 25.02 -23.23 -1.20
CA ALA A 497 25.78 -23.86 -0.11
C ALA A 497 26.67 -22.86 0.66
N GLU A 498 27.34 -21.94 -0.05
CA GLU A 498 28.18 -20.89 0.56
C GLU A 498 27.32 -19.93 1.41
N LEU A 499 26.15 -19.54 0.90
CA LEU A 499 25.20 -18.68 1.62
C LEU A 499 24.59 -19.40 2.84
N LYS A 500 24.23 -20.68 2.69
CA LYS A 500 23.72 -21.53 3.78
C LYS A 500 24.70 -21.58 4.93
N ALA A 501 25.97 -21.88 4.65
CA ALA A 501 27.02 -21.93 5.65
C ALA A 501 27.18 -20.59 6.40
N TRP A 502 27.06 -19.47 5.69
CA TRP A 502 27.07 -18.15 6.30
C TRP A 502 25.89 -17.96 7.28
N TYR A 503 24.66 -18.31 6.87
CA TYR A 503 23.47 -18.22 7.74
C TYR A 503 23.56 -19.13 8.96
N GLU A 504 24.01 -20.38 8.79
CA GLU A 504 24.17 -21.33 9.90
C GLU A 504 25.18 -20.83 10.94
N THR A 505 26.28 -20.22 10.46
CA THR A 505 27.36 -19.72 11.31
C THR A 505 26.94 -18.46 12.07
N TYR A 506 26.35 -17.49 11.37
CA TYR A 506 26.17 -16.13 11.92
C TYR A 506 24.74 -15.82 12.36
N LEU A 507 23.74 -16.58 11.88
CA LEU A 507 22.34 -16.44 12.28
C LEU A 507 21.74 -17.82 12.67
N PRO A 508 22.34 -18.57 13.61
CA PRO A 508 21.92 -19.92 13.96
C PRO A 508 20.49 -20.01 14.49
N LYS A 509 19.93 -18.92 15.03
CA LYS A 509 18.53 -18.85 15.47
C LYS A 509 17.54 -19.08 14.32
N LEU A 510 17.93 -18.80 13.08
CA LEU A 510 17.14 -19.16 11.90
C LEU A 510 16.88 -20.68 11.84
N TYR A 511 17.71 -21.49 12.49
CA TYR A 511 17.61 -22.95 12.51
C TYR A 511 17.19 -23.53 13.87
N ALA A 512 16.94 -22.68 14.88
CA ALA A 512 16.54 -23.12 16.21
C ALA A 512 15.07 -23.60 16.20
N GLY A 513 14.78 -24.73 16.86
CA GLY A 513 13.43 -25.34 16.91
C GLY A 513 13.25 -26.61 16.08
N GLN A 514 14.32 -27.16 15.49
CA GLN A 514 14.30 -28.49 14.87
C GLN A 514 14.46 -29.57 15.95
N GLU A 515 13.37 -30.15 16.44
CA GLU A 515 13.47 -31.53 16.95
C GLU A 515 13.85 -32.41 15.76
N LYS A 516 15.05 -33.00 15.80
CA LYS A 516 15.38 -34.13 14.91
C LYS A 516 14.31 -35.19 15.17
N PRO A 517 13.70 -35.81 14.15
CA PRO A 517 12.88 -36.97 14.39
C PRO A 517 13.80 -38.05 14.97
N GLU A 518 13.67 -38.31 16.27
CA GLU A 518 14.25 -39.49 16.88
C GLU A 518 13.68 -40.69 16.11
N ALA A 519 14.56 -41.46 15.49
CA ALA A 519 14.20 -42.75 14.95
C ALA A 519 13.68 -43.60 16.11
N LYS A 520 12.36 -43.66 16.26
CA LYS A 520 11.72 -44.70 17.07
C LYS A 520 12.06 -46.02 16.39
N VAL A 521 13.06 -46.70 16.94
CA VAL A 521 13.21 -48.13 16.78
C VAL A 521 11.95 -48.72 17.43
N GLU A 522 10.99 -49.11 16.60
CA GLU A 522 9.86 -49.93 17.06
C GLU A 522 10.43 -51.21 17.66
N ALA A 523 10.28 -51.37 18.96
CA ALA A 523 10.45 -52.66 19.60
C ALA A 523 9.29 -53.57 19.17
N ASP A 524 9.66 -54.75 18.67
CA ASP A 524 8.80 -55.82 18.20
C ASP A 524 7.71 -56.17 19.24
N PRO A 525 6.39 -56.17 18.91
CA PRO A 525 5.31 -56.42 19.86
C PRO A 525 5.19 -57.88 20.34
N ALA A 526 6.10 -58.78 19.98
CA ALA A 526 5.92 -60.22 20.15
C ALA A 526 6.41 -60.82 21.49
N GLU A 527 6.69 -60.02 22.53
CA GLU A 527 7.27 -60.53 23.79
C GLU A 527 6.46 -60.24 25.08
N GLN A 528 5.17 -59.89 24.96
CA GLN A 528 4.31 -59.65 26.14
C GLN A 528 3.21 -60.69 26.39
N ASP A 529 3.24 -61.84 25.72
CA ASP A 529 2.26 -62.92 25.97
C ASP A 529 2.96 -64.26 26.21
N ARG A 530 3.54 -64.40 27.41
CA ARG A 530 3.89 -65.72 27.99
C ARG A 530 3.35 -65.78 29.42
N PRO A 531 2.47 -66.74 29.75
CA PRO A 531 2.01 -66.93 31.13
C PRO A 531 3.12 -67.54 32.00
N GLU A 532 3.25 -67.03 33.23
CA GLU A 532 4.16 -67.54 34.25
C GLU A 532 3.79 -68.99 34.66
N PRO A 533 4.77 -69.89 34.89
CA PRO A 533 4.48 -71.24 35.37
C PRO A 533 4.27 -71.26 36.89
N GLU A 534 3.27 -72.05 37.30
CA GLU A 534 2.92 -72.40 38.68
C GLU A 534 4.14 -72.92 39.46
N GLN A 535 4.34 -72.38 40.67
CA GLN A 535 5.27 -72.94 41.65
C GLN A 535 4.64 -74.17 42.30
N SER A 536 5.17 -75.36 41.98
CA SER A 536 4.94 -76.60 42.72
C SER A 536 5.90 -76.71 43.90
N GLU A 537 5.34 -77.14 45.03
CA GLU A 537 5.95 -77.53 46.30
C GLU A 537 7.31 -78.25 46.20
N THR A 538 8.33 -77.78 46.93
CA THR A 538 9.06 -78.52 47.99
C THR A 538 10.10 -77.65 48.69
#